data_AF-A0A7S1FCY0-F1
#
_entry.id   AF-A0A7S1FCY0-F1
#
_cell.length_a   1.000
_cell.length_b   1.000
_cell.length_c   1.000
_cell.angle_alpha   90.00
_cell.angle_beta   90.00
_cell.angle_gamma   90.00
#
_symmetry.space_group_name_H-M   'P 1'
#
loop_
_entity.id
_entity.type
_entity.pdbx_description
1 polymer ?
#
loop_
_entity_poly.entity_id
_entity_poly.type
_entity_poly.pdbx_seq_one_letter_code
_entity_poly.pdbx_strand_id
1 'polypeptide(L)'
;IKTTCVPAVPLATWCRAIGVYLSKTKYRGGPGIRPLAAAAAHHHSERQSERASTPVARAPPTASEHITFDPDIRLMNPEELLAVKELTICRPDVGTVTFHGITDCSNLDLEHVVRLEVGEVLVYPEPDFKPPVGCGLNKPATVTLYQCWPPNGSALLQDLRSQEKYRSKIKQMTE
;
A
#
# COMPACT_ATOMS: atom_id res chain seq x y z
N ILE A 1 34.96 -16.18 -23.47
CA ILE A 1 33.57 -15.79 -23.79
C ILE A 1 33.38 -14.39 -23.26
N LYS A 2 33.31 -13.37 -24.12
CA LYS A 2 33.11 -11.98 -23.70
C LYS A 2 31.61 -11.75 -23.54
N THR A 3 31.15 -11.61 -22.31
CA THR A 3 29.74 -11.33 -22.00
C THR A 3 29.46 -9.86 -22.32
N THR A 4 28.75 -9.59 -23.42
CA THR A 4 28.26 -8.26 -23.74
C THR A 4 26.97 -8.00 -22.98
N CYS A 5 27.02 -7.10 -22.00
CA CYS A 5 25.86 -6.62 -21.27
C CYS A 5 25.00 -5.76 -22.22
N VAL A 6 23.71 -6.09 -22.37
CA VAL A 6 22.76 -5.25 -23.11
C VAL A 6 22.53 -3.96 -22.32
N PRO A 7 22.59 -2.77 -22.94
CA PRO A 7 22.39 -1.52 -22.22
C PRO A 7 20.97 -1.49 -21.62
N ALA A 8 20.90 -1.24 -20.30
CA ALA A 8 19.65 -0.98 -19.62
C ALA A 8 18.93 0.17 -20.35
N VAL A 9 17.71 -0.09 -20.83
CA VAL A 9 16.88 0.94 -21.46
C VAL A 9 16.68 2.04 -20.42
N PRO A 10 17.07 3.30 -20.70
CA PRO A 10 16.91 4.38 -19.75
C PRO A 10 15.45 4.49 -19.32
N LEU A 11 15.21 4.74 -18.02
CA LEU A 11 13.86 4.86 -17.45
C LEU A 11 12.96 5.80 -18.28
N ALA A 12 13.53 6.88 -18.83
CA ALA A 12 12.83 7.81 -19.71
C ALA A 12 12.24 7.15 -20.97
N THR A 13 12.91 6.16 -21.55
CA THR A 13 12.44 5.41 -22.71
C THR A 13 11.33 4.44 -22.34
N TRP A 14 11.42 3.82 -21.16
CA TRP A 14 10.36 2.97 -20.62
C TRP A 14 9.09 3.78 -20.30
N CYS A 15 9.23 4.94 -19.65
CA CYS A 15 8.13 5.87 -19.38
C CYS A 15 7.44 6.36 -20.66
N ARG A 16 8.22 6.69 -21.72
CA ARG A 16 7.66 7.07 -23.03
C ARG A 16 6.89 5.94 -23.70
N ALA A 17 7.42 4.71 -23.66
CA ALA A 17 6.75 3.54 -24.23
C ALA A 17 5.40 3.26 -23.55
N ILE A 18 5.34 3.37 -22.22
CA ILE A 18 4.10 3.25 -21.45
C ILE A 18 3.13 4.38 -21.77
N GLY A 19 3.59 5.62 -21.83
CA GLY A 19 2.74 6.76 -22.21
C GLY A 19 2.09 6.57 -23.59
N VAL A 20 2.85 6.10 -24.58
CA VAL A 20 2.33 5.78 -25.91
C VAL A 20 1.34 4.60 -25.85
N TYR A 21 1.63 3.55 -25.10
CA TYR A 21 0.72 2.42 -24.95
C TYR A 21 -0.61 2.84 -24.33
N LEU A 22 -0.56 3.58 -23.22
CA LEU A 22 -1.75 4.12 -22.54
C LEU A 22 -2.55 5.08 -23.42
N SER A 23 -1.89 5.87 -24.28
CA SER A 23 -2.57 6.76 -25.23
C SER A 23 -3.33 6.01 -26.34
N LYS A 24 -2.89 4.79 -26.68
CA LYS A 24 -3.53 3.95 -27.71
C LYS A 24 -4.64 3.08 -27.12
N THR A 25 -4.53 2.70 -25.86
CA THR A 25 -5.59 2.01 -25.13
C THR A 25 -6.59 3.04 -24.59
N LYS A 26 -7.72 3.23 -25.28
CA LYS A 26 -8.80 4.15 -24.88
C LYS A 26 -9.15 4.03 -23.39
N TYR A 27 -8.59 4.89 -22.55
CA TYR A 27 -9.07 5.14 -21.19
C TYR A 27 -10.25 6.13 -21.30
N ARG A 28 -11.45 5.61 -21.57
CA ARG A 28 -12.66 6.46 -21.64
C ARG A 28 -13.01 6.89 -20.22
N GLY A 29 -12.68 8.13 -19.84
CA GLY A 29 -13.16 8.76 -18.59
C GLY A 29 -12.11 9.06 -17.51
N GLY A 30 -10.82 8.93 -17.79
CA GLY A 30 -9.75 9.32 -16.85
C GLY A 30 -9.37 10.80 -16.93
N PRO A 31 -8.75 11.36 -15.88
CA PRO A 31 -8.23 12.72 -15.92
C PRO A 31 -7.20 12.87 -17.05
N GLY A 32 -7.39 13.87 -17.91
CA GLY A 32 -6.58 14.07 -19.09
C GLY A 32 -5.11 14.30 -18.75
N ILE A 33 -4.24 13.35 -19.12
CA ILE A 33 -2.80 13.50 -18.94
C ILE A 33 -2.28 14.47 -19.99
N ARG A 34 -1.99 15.72 -19.58
CA ARG A 34 -1.27 16.69 -20.42
C ARG A 34 0.23 16.49 -20.23
N PRO A 35 1.03 16.38 -21.31
CA PRO A 35 2.49 16.34 -21.20
C PRO A 35 3.03 17.63 -20.57
N LEU A 36 3.91 17.51 -19.58
CA LEU A 36 4.50 18.62 -18.82
C LEU A 36 5.34 19.59 -19.67
N ALA A 37 5.65 19.22 -20.92
CA ALA A 37 6.45 20.03 -21.84
C ALA A 37 5.73 21.24 -22.45
N ALA A 38 4.42 21.42 -22.23
CA ALA A 38 3.64 22.51 -22.80
C ALA A 38 3.38 23.69 -21.84
N ALA A 39 3.96 23.69 -20.64
CA ALA A 39 3.67 24.68 -19.59
C ALA A 39 4.70 25.83 -19.49
N ALA A 40 5.45 26.12 -20.57
CA ALA A 40 6.41 27.20 -20.61
C ALA A 40 6.04 28.27 -21.65
N ALA A 41 4.99 29.05 -21.36
CA ALA A 41 4.82 30.40 -21.90
C ALA A 41 3.70 31.13 -21.13
N HIS A 42 3.95 32.40 -20.81
CA HIS A 42 3.07 33.44 -20.25
C HIS A 42 3.34 33.85 -18.79
N HIS A 43 4.12 34.93 -18.68
CA HIS A 43 4.28 35.80 -17.51
C HIS A 43 3.06 36.73 -17.29
N HIS A 44 2.82 37.06 -16.02
CA HIS A 44 2.21 38.26 -15.42
C HIS A 44 0.78 38.72 -15.77
N SER A 45 -0.11 38.73 -14.76
CA SER A 45 -0.61 39.94 -14.08
C SER A 45 -1.64 39.60 -12.99
N GLU A 46 -1.51 40.25 -11.83
CA GLU A 46 -2.43 40.18 -10.69
C GLU A 46 -3.84 40.68 -11.02
N ARG A 47 -4.85 40.12 -10.33
CA ARG A 47 -6.00 40.86 -9.76
C ARG A 47 -6.70 40.00 -8.70
N GLN A 48 -6.75 40.55 -7.48
CA GLN A 48 -7.56 40.08 -6.36
C GLN A 48 -9.05 40.04 -6.74
N SER A 49 -9.73 38.95 -6.41
CA SER A 49 -11.14 38.97 -6.04
C SER A 49 -11.39 37.81 -5.09
N GLU A 50 -11.59 38.16 -3.82
CA GLU A 50 -12.19 37.27 -2.82
C GLU A 50 -13.54 36.76 -3.34
N ARG A 51 -13.72 35.43 -3.40
CA ARG A 51 -15.05 34.83 -3.41
C ARG A 51 -15.03 33.40 -2.88
N ALA A 52 -15.45 33.29 -1.62
CA ALA A 52 -16.14 32.17 -0.98
C ALA A 52 -15.61 30.75 -1.26
N SER A 53 -14.89 30.22 -0.29
CA SER A 53 -14.64 28.80 -0.10
C SER A 53 -15.97 28.04 0.06
N THR A 54 -16.47 27.43 -1.02
CA THR A 54 -17.39 26.29 -0.89
C THR A 54 -16.58 25.08 -0.48
N PRO A 55 -16.91 24.38 0.62
CA PRO A 55 -16.26 23.12 0.92
C PRO A 55 -16.77 22.10 -0.10
N VAL A 56 -15.90 21.66 -1.00
CA VAL A 56 -16.17 20.44 -1.77
C VAL A 56 -16.17 19.32 -0.74
N ALA A 57 -17.37 18.87 -0.38
CA ALA A 57 -17.57 17.72 0.47
C ALA A 57 -16.77 16.55 -0.11
N ARG A 58 -15.68 16.20 0.58
CA ARG A 58 -14.92 14.98 0.32
C ARG A 58 -15.92 13.83 0.39
N ALA A 59 -16.13 13.17 -0.74
CA ALA A 59 -16.98 11.98 -0.80
C ALA A 59 -16.54 11.02 0.32
N PRO A 60 -17.49 10.39 1.04
CA PRO A 60 -17.13 9.45 2.10
C PRO A 60 -16.21 8.37 1.52
N PRO A 61 -15.10 8.03 2.19
CA PRO A 61 -14.21 6.99 1.71
C PRO A 61 -15.03 5.72 1.49
N THR A 62 -14.90 5.14 0.29
CA THR A 62 -15.54 3.88 -0.07
C THR A 62 -15.22 2.83 0.99
N ALA A 63 -16.24 2.11 1.47
CA ALA A 63 -16.16 1.20 2.61
C ALA A 63 -15.09 0.09 2.50
N SER A 64 -14.40 -0.07 1.37
CA SER A 64 -13.29 -1.01 1.16
C SER A 64 -11.89 -0.50 1.56
N GLU A 65 -11.77 0.75 2.05
CA GLU A 65 -10.48 1.33 2.48
C GLU A 65 -10.28 1.40 4.00
N HIS A 66 -11.29 1.05 4.80
CA HIS A 66 -11.19 1.26 6.24
C HIS A 66 -10.29 0.20 6.90
N ILE A 67 -9.19 0.66 7.51
CA ILE A 67 -8.40 -0.13 8.46
C ILE A 67 -9.09 -0.06 9.83
N THR A 68 -9.14 -1.21 10.53
CA THR A 68 -9.62 -1.34 11.90
C THR A 68 -8.53 -1.89 12.81
N PHE A 69 -8.69 -1.64 14.11
CA PHE A 69 -7.75 -2.03 15.14
C PHE A 69 -8.47 -2.88 16.19
N ASP A 70 -7.84 -3.97 16.61
CA ASP A 70 -8.28 -4.78 17.74
C ASP A 70 -7.09 -4.95 18.71
N PRO A 71 -7.19 -4.50 19.97
CA PRO A 71 -8.31 -3.73 20.53
C PRO A 71 -8.42 -2.33 19.88
N ASP A 72 -9.61 -1.70 19.95
CA ASP A 72 -9.87 -0.42 19.27
C ASP A 72 -9.16 0.75 19.95
N ILE A 73 -7.92 1.01 19.50
CA ILE A 73 -7.05 2.07 19.99
C ILE A 73 -7.66 3.47 19.86
N ARG A 74 -8.63 3.68 18.96
CA ARG A 74 -9.24 5.01 18.77
C ARG A 74 -10.17 5.38 19.92
N LEU A 75 -10.59 4.39 20.70
CA LEU A 75 -11.47 4.53 21.86
C LEU A 75 -10.71 4.40 23.19
N MET A 76 -9.41 4.13 23.15
CA MET A 76 -8.57 3.97 24.34
C MET A 76 -8.16 5.31 24.95
N ASN A 77 -7.93 5.29 26.25
CA ASN A 77 -7.34 6.44 26.94
C ASN A 77 -5.81 6.46 26.74
N PRO A 78 -5.13 7.60 27.02
CA PRO A 78 -3.68 7.72 26.83
C PRO A 78 -2.83 6.71 27.62
N GLU A 79 -3.28 6.27 28.80
CA GLU A 79 -2.53 5.30 29.62
C GLU A 79 -2.62 3.89 29.03
N GLU A 80 -3.79 3.52 28.49
CA GLU A 80 -4.02 2.25 27.79
C GLU A 80 -3.20 2.18 26.49
N LEU A 81 -3.08 3.31 25.77
CA LEU A 81 -2.31 3.39 24.54
C LEU A 81 -0.81 3.12 24.74
N LEU A 82 -0.25 3.35 25.92
CA LEU A 82 1.16 3.08 26.21
C LEU A 82 1.49 1.58 26.24
N ALA A 83 0.49 0.71 26.43
CA ALA A 83 0.71 -0.70 26.67
C ALA A 83 -0.36 -1.61 26.02
N VAL A 84 -0.66 -1.39 24.74
CA VAL A 84 -1.61 -2.20 23.98
C VAL A 84 -1.06 -3.60 23.76
N LYS A 85 -1.78 -4.63 24.22
CA LYS A 85 -1.41 -6.04 24.08
C LYS A 85 -1.99 -6.63 22.80
N GLU A 86 -1.21 -7.46 22.11
CA GLU A 86 -1.65 -8.23 20.93
C GLU A 86 -2.37 -7.34 19.89
N LEU A 87 -1.76 -6.21 19.55
CA LEU A 87 -2.33 -5.24 18.62
C LEU A 87 -2.54 -5.88 17.24
N THR A 88 -3.79 -5.96 16.82
CA THR A 88 -4.21 -6.45 15.51
C THR A 88 -4.68 -5.31 14.64
N ILE A 89 -4.10 -5.23 13.44
CA ILE A 89 -4.50 -4.32 12.37
C ILE A 89 -5.22 -5.15 11.32
N CYS A 90 -6.45 -4.79 11.00
CA CYS A 90 -7.29 -5.50 10.05
C CYS A 90 -7.68 -4.57 8.91
N ARG A 91 -7.60 -5.08 7.68
CA ARG A 91 -8.26 -4.46 6.52
C ARG A 91 -9.18 -5.50 5.90
N PRO A 92 -10.51 -5.27 5.94
CA PRO A 92 -11.47 -6.21 5.38
C PRO A 92 -11.13 -6.61 3.94
N ASP A 93 -11.35 -7.88 3.61
CA ASP A 93 -11.06 -8.49 2.31
C ASP A 93 -9.58 -8.51 1.88
N VAL A 94 -8.68 -7.92 2.66
CA VAL A 94 -7.23 -7.88 2.39
C VAL A 94 -6.45 -8.78 3.34
N GLY A 95 -6.63 -8.63 4.65
CA GLY A 95 -5.88 -9.41 5.63
C GLY A 95 -5.86 -8.83 7.04
N THR A 96 -5.05 -9.45 7.88
CA THR A 96 -4.77 -9.03 9.25
C THR A 96 -3.28 -9.14 9.57
N VAL A 97 -2.81 -8.29 10.48
CA VAL A 97 -1.47 -8.34 11.06
C VAL A 97 -1.60 -8.18 12.57
N THR A 98 -1.19 -9.18 13.34
CA THR A 98 -1.20 -9.16 14.80
C THR A 98 0.22 -9.05 15.32
N PHE A 99 0.55 -7.94 15.97
CA PHE A 99 1.84 -7.69 16.60
C PHE A 99 1.83 -8.20 18.04
N HIS A 100 2.69 -9.17 18.32
CA HIS A 100 2.69 -9.86 19.61
C HIS A 100 3.37 -9.05 20.72
N GLY A 101 2.91 -9.24 21.95
CA GLY A 101 3.42 -8.55 23.12
C GLY A 101 2.80 -7.16 23.32
N ILE A 102 3.55 -6.28 23.98
CA ILE A 102 3.10 -4.93 24.36
C ILE A 102 3.57 -3.92 23.30
N THR A 103 2.69 -3.01 22.92
CA THR A 103 2.93 -1.95 21.95
C THR A 103 2.56 -0.60 22.54
N ASP A 104 3.48 0.36 22.50
CA ASP A 104 3.16 1.76 22.72
C ASP A 104 2.61 2.36 21.42
N CYS A 105 1.33 2.72 21.45
CA CYS A 105 0.58 3.32 20.37
C CYS A 105 0.35 4.84 20.56
N SER A 106 0.87 5.43 21.64
CA SER A 106 0.60 6.84 22.00
C SER A 106 1.09 7.85 20.96
N ASN A 107 2.21 7.55 20.30
CA ASN A 107 2.87 8.42 19.31
C ASN A 107 3.12 7.70 17.97
N LEU A 108 2.30 6.70 17.66
CA LEU A 108 2.49 5.84 16.50
C LEU A 108 1.36 6.06 15.48
N ASP A 109 1.72 6.62 14.33
CA ASP A 109 0.79 6.76 13.21
C ASP A 109 0.69 5.44 12.44
N LEU A 110 -0.25 4.59 12.86
CA LEU A 110 -0.40 3.25 12.30
C LEU A 110 -0.79 3.23 10.83
N GLU A 111 -1.52 4.25 10.34
CA GLU A 111 -1.95 4.32 8.94
C GLU A 111 -0.76 4.61 8.01
N HIS A 112 0.26 5.31 8.50
CA HIS A 112 1.50 5.56 7.74
C HIS A 112 2.55 4.46 7.94
N VAL A 113 2.62 3.88 9.15
CA VAL A 113 3.63 2.87 9.49
C VAL A 113 3.27 1.49 8.94
N VAL A 114 1.99 1.17 8.79
CA VAL A 114 1.53 -0.13 8.28
C VAL A 114 0.69 0.05 7.04
N ARG A 115 1.19 -0.50 5.93
CA ARG A 115 0.46 -0.60 4.68
C ARG A 115 0.07 -2.05 4.43
N LEU A 116 -1.24 -2.30 4.43
CA LEU A 116 -1.84 -3.61 4.22
C LEU A 116 -2.61 -3.60 2.91
N GLU A 117 -2.10 -4.32 1.90
CA GLU A 117 -2.64 -4.37 0.54
C GLU A 117 -2.84 -5.83 0.11
N VAL A 118 -3.57 -6.06 -0.98
CA VAL A 118 -3.83 -7.43 -1.45
C VAL A 118 -2.51 -8.11 -1.83
N GLY A 119 -2.15 -9.16 -1.10
CA GLY A 119 -0.91 -9.92 -1.32
C GLY A 119 0.36 -9.25 -0.79
N GLU A 120 0.27 -8.12 -0.07
CA GLU A 120 1.43 -7.39 0.43
C GLU A 120 1.18 -6.78 1.82
N VAL A 121 2.18 -6.91 2.70
CA VAL A 121 2.24 -6.17 3.97
C VAL A 121 3.58 -5.45 4.03
N LEU A 122 3.54 -4.15 4.31
CA LEU A 122 4.72 -3.34 4.52
C LEU A 122 4.63 -2.63 5.87
N VAL A 123 5.64 -2.86 6.71
CA VAL A 123 5.77 -2.23 8.04
C VAL A 123 7.03 -1.38 8.04
N TYR A 124 6.87 -0.10 8.40
CA TYR A 124 7.86 0.96 8.18
C TYR A 124 8.29 1.05 6.71
N PRO A 125 7.43 1.59 5.82
CA PRO A 125 7.75 1.79 4.40
C PRO A 125 9.03 2.59 4.19
N GLU A 126 9.23 3.60 5.03
CA GLU A 126 10.41 4.45 5.04
C GLU A 126 11.45 3.89 6.03
N PRO A 127 12.65 3.52 5.55
CA PRO A 127 13.65 2.82 6.36
C PRO A 127 14.20 3.68 7.51
N ASP A 128 14.24 5.00 7.35
CA ASP A 128 14.74 5.95 8.36
C ASP A 128 13.87 5.97 9.62
N PHE A 129 12.62 5.53 9.51
CA PHE A 129 11.68 5.44 10.65
C PHE A 129 11.59 4.04 11.24
N LYS A 130 12.33 3.06 10.70
CA LYS A 130 12.33 1.69 11.21
C LYS A 130 13.12 1.64 12.53
N PRO A 131 12.46 1.36 13.66
CA PRO A 131 13.13 1.29 14.95
C PRO A 131 13.97 0.00 15.08
N PRO A 132 14.80 -0.14 16.12
CA PRO A 132 15.50 -1.39 16.42
C PRO A 132 14.56 -2.60 16.57
N VAL A 133 15.09 -3.80 16.37
CA VAL A 133 14.32 -5.05 16.53
C VAL A 133 13.83 -5.17 17.97
N GLY A 134 12.54 -5.49 18.13
CA GLY A 134 11.82 -5.55 19.41
C GLY A 134 11.13 -4.24 19.80
N CYS A 135 11.42 -3.12 19.13
CA CYS A 135 10.82 -1.83 19.42
C CYS A 135 9.68 -1.48 18.44
N GLY A 136 8.67 -0.75 18.92
CA GLY A 136 7.52 -0.34 18.10
C GLY A 136 6.82 -1.55 17.46
N LEU A 137 6.66 -1.52 16.14
CA LEU A 137 6.11 -2.63 15.34
C LEU A 137 7.21 -3.51 14.69
N ASN A 138 8.50 -3.20 14.90
CA ASN A 138 9.60 -4.04 14.39
C ASN A 138 9.84 -5.22 15.33
N LYS A 139 8.80 -6.03 15.52
CA LYS A 139 8.76 -7.13 16.48
C LYS A 139 7.99 -8.33 15.91
N PRO A 140 7.98 -9.49 16.59
CA PRO A 140 7.25 -10.66 16.11
C PRO A 140 5.78 -10.35 15.85
N ALA A 141 5.28 -10.83 14.71
CA ALA A 141 3.89 -10.66 14.30
C ALA A 141 3.39 -11.87 13.53
N THR A 142 2.08 -12.11 13.59
CA THR A 142 1.37 -13.05 12.74
C THR A 142 0.66 -12.29 11.63
N VAL A 143 0.90 -12.70 10.38
CA VAL A 143 0.28 -12.08 9.20
C VAL A 143 -0.66 -13.07 8.54
N THR A 144 -1.89 -12.63 8.25
CA THR A 144 -2.85 -13.37 7.43
C THR A 144 -3.22 -12.51 6.23
N LEU A 145 -2.97 -13.00 5.01
CA LEU A 145 -3.39 -12.32 3.78
C LEU A 145 -4.49 -13.12 3.08
N TYR A 146 -5.53 -12.43 2.66
CA TYR A 146 -6.64 -12.97 1.89
C TYR A 146 -6.39 -12.80 0.39
N GLN A 147 -7.15 -13.55 -0.42
CA GLN A 147 -7.08 -13.48 -1.88
C GLN A 147 -5.69 -13.75 -2.50
N CYS A 148 -4.85 -14.51 -1.79
CA CYS A 148 -3.53 -14.94 -2.27
C CYS A 148 -3.66 -16.09 -3.27
N TRP A 149 -4.00 -15.75 -4.52
CA TRP A 149 -4.19 -16.73 -5.60
C TRP A 149 -2.88 -17.03 -6.37
N PRO A 150 -2.76 -18.22 -6.98
CA PRO A 150 -1.70 -18.49 -7.94
C PRO A 150 -1.67 -17.44 -9.07
N PRO A 151 -0.52 -17.21 -9.74
CA PRO A 151 -0.39 -16.21 -10.82
C PRO A 151 -1.38 -16.39 -11.99
N ASN A 152 -1.85 -17.62 -12.21
CA ASN A 152 -2.80 -17.95 -13.27
C ASN A 152 -4.27 -17.93 -12.77
N GLY A 153 -4.51 -17.35 -11.59
CA GLY A 153 -5.82 -17.23 -10.97
C GLY A 153 -6.23 -18.43 -10.10
N SER A 154 -7.41 -18.33 -9.51
CA SER A 154 -8.00 -19.33 -8.61
C SER A 154 -8.41 -20.63 -9.32
N ALA A 155 -8.49 -20.65 -10.65
CA ALA A 155 -8.83 -21.83 -11.43
C ALA A 155 -7.86 -23.01 -11.17
N LEU A 156 -6.60 -22.73 -10.84
CA LEU A 156 -5.62 -23.75 -10.46
C LEU A 156 -5.87 -24.36 -9.07
N LEU A 157 -6.81 -23.86 -8.28
CA LEU A 157 -7.14 -24.42 -6.97
C LEU A 157 -8.39 -25.32 -7.02
N GLN A 158 -8.84 -25.73 -8.21
CA GLN A 158 -9.99 -26.64 -8.33
C GLN A 158 -9.67 -28.08 -7.90
N ASP A 159 -8.43 -28.53 -8.10
CA ASP A 159 -7.99 -29.88 -7.73
C ASP A 159 -7.08 -29.87 -6.49
N LEU A 160 -7.21 -30.93 -5.66
CA LEU A 160 -6.46 -31.06 -4.41
C LEU A 160 -4.94 -31.08 -4.60
N ARG A 161 -4.46 -31.66 -5.72
CA ARG A 161 -3.01 -31.75 -5.98
C ARG A 161 -2.41 -30.37 -6.27
N SER A 162 -3.10 -29.55 -7.05
CA SER A 162 -2.67 -28.19 -7.34
C SER A 162 -2.77 -27.28 -6.11
N GLN A 163 -3.79 -27.47 -5.27
CA GLN A 163 -3.87 -26.78 -3.96
C GLN A 163 -2.67 -27.11 -3.08
N GLU A 164 -2.30 -28.38 -2.95
CA GLU A 164 -1.18 -28.82 -2.12
C GLU A 164 0.17 -28.36 -2.70
N LYS A 165 0.32 -28.38 -4.02
CA LYS A 165 1.49 -27.83 -4.71
C LYS A 165 1.62 -26.33 -4.45
N TYR A 166 0.52 -25.58 -4.51
CA TYR A 166 0.53 -24.15 -4.21
C TYR A 166 0.86 -23.88 -2.74
N ARG A 167 0.24 -24.61 -1.81
CA ARG A 167 0.53 -24.52 -0.37
C ARG A 167 2.02 -24.79 -0.09
N SER A 168 2.57 -25.85 -0.68
CA SER A 168 3.99 -26.19 -0.54
C SER A 168 4.90 -25.09 -1.08
N LYS A 169 4.52 -24.47 -2.21
CA LYS A 169 5.26 -23.34 -2.78
C LYS A 169 5.25 -22.12 -1.85
N ILE A 170 4.09 -21.76 -1.31
CA ILE A 170 3.99 -20.63 -0.36
C ILE A 170 4.80 -20.92 0.91
N LYS A 171 4.71 -22.15 1.44
CA LYS A 171 5.50 -22.58 2.60
C LYS A 171 7.02 -22.40 2.34
N GLN A 172 7.50 -22.87 1.19
CA GLN A 172 8.91 -22.75 0.82
C GLN A 172 9.38 -21.30 0.61
N MET A 173 8.48 -20.38 0.25
CA MET A 173 8.85 -18.97 0.06
C MET A 173 8.86 -18.16 1.36
N THR A 174 8.21 -18.66 2.42
CA THR A 174 8.02 -17.94 3.68
C THR A 174 8.87 -18.49 4.84
N GLU A 175 9.28 -19.76 4.79
CA GLU A 175 10.21 -20.41 5.74
C GLU A 175 11.66 -20.37 5.23
#